data_AF-A0A949JRY2-F1
#
_entry.id   AF-A0A949JRY2-F1
#
_cell.length_a   1.000
_cell.length_b   1.000
_cell.length_c   1.000
_cell.angle_alpha   90.00
_cell.angle_beta   90.00
_cell.angle_gamma   90.00
#
_symmetry.space_group_name_H-M   'P 1'
#
loop_
_entity.id
_entity.type
_entity.pdbx_description
1 polymer ?
#
loop_
_entity_poly.entity_id
_entity_poly.type
_entity_poly.pdbx_seq_one_letter_code
_entity_poly.pdbx_strand_id
1 'polypeptide(L)'
;MERFISRTRLRAGVGINYSSMILTAAIFLHGEYRGWNLALIVAALMTTAIVAVSFAWTYVKTGLWKLVHTDIDNLDERETQLTHQALRRSYQIFTAISTLIFSLLFFLVRFSVDMITFRGHFSLGLVLVLILPYLINTLPASIIATSQEKLAVK
;
A
#
# COMPACT_ATOMS: atom_id res chain seq x y z
N MET A 1 -9.80 -25.50 7.58
CA MET A 1 -9.11 -26.17 6.46
C MET A 1 -7.85 -25.38 6.18
N GLU A 2 -6.70 -25.82 6.70
CA GLU A 2 -5.43 -25.11 6.52
C GLU A 2 -5.08 -25.05 5.03
N ARG A 3 -5.02 -23.85 4.45
CA ARG A 3 -4.58 -23.66 3.07
C ARG A 3 -3.10 -23.28 3.08
N PHE A 4 -2.24 -24.23 2.74
CA PHE A 4 -0.84 -23.93 2.45
C PHE A 4 -0.74 -23.11 1.17
N ILE A 5 -0.53 -21.80 1.31
CA ILE A 5 -0.28 -20.92 0.16
C ILE A 5 1.22 -20.90 -0.10
N SER A 6 1.61 -21.15 -1.36
CA SER A 6 3.02 -21.12 -1.73
C SER A 6 3.60 -19.71 -1.64
N ARG A 7 4.84 -19.62 -1.14
CA ARG A 7 5.59 -18.36 -0.96
C ARG A 7 5.65 -17.53 -2.25
N THR A 8 5.87 -18.20 -3.39
CA THR A 8 5.92 -17.56 -4.71
C THR A 8 4.61 -16.86 -5.05
N ARG A 9 3.47 -17.48 -4.71
CA ARG A 9 2.15 -16.90 -4.98
C ARG A 9 1.87 -15.69 -4.11
N LEU A 10 2.24 -15.72 -2.83
CA LEU A 10 2.12 -14.56 -1.93
C LEU A 10 2.98 -13.39 -2.39
N ARG A 11 4.25 -13.66 -2.73
CA ARG A 11 5.17 -12.62 -3.25
C ARG A 11 4.68 -12.00 -4.55
N ALA A 12 4.16 -12.83 -5.46
CA ALA A 12 3.55 -12.35 -6.69
C ALA A 12 2.31 -11.48 -6.39
N GLY A 13 1.45 -11.89 -5.46
CA GLY A 13 0.29 -11.11 -5.03
C GLY A 13 0.66 -9.73 -4.47
N VAL A 14 1.66 -9.68 -3.57
CA VAL A 14 2.20 -8.41 -3.03
C VAL A 14 2.78 -7.54 -4.15
N GLY A 15 3.56 -8.13 -5.06
CA GLY A 15 4.11 -7.43 -6.21
C GLY A 15 3.03 -6.83 -7.10
N ILE A 16 2.03 -7.63 -7.50
CA ILE A 16 0.88 -7.17 -8.31
C ILE A 16 0.14 -6.03 -7.60
N ASN A 17 -0.07 -6.15 -6.29
CA ASN A 17 -0.79 -5.15 -5.53
C ASN A 17 -0.04 -3.81 -5.48
N TYR A 18 1.26 -3.80 -5.17
CA TYR A 18 2.03 -2.55 -5.16
C TYR A 18 2.27 -1.99 -6.57
N SER A 19 2.49 -2.83 -7.58
CA SER A 19 2.61 -2.37 -8.97
C SER A 19 1.32 -1.72 -9.47
N SER A 20 0.15 -2.30 -9.16
CA SER A 20 -1.14 -1.70 -9.53
C SER A 20 -1.44 -0.42 -8.76
N MET A 21 -1.00 -0.32 -7.50
CA MET A 21 -1.09 0.93 -6.72
C MET A 21 -0.23 2.04 -7.33
N ILE A 22 1.03 1.74 -7.69
CA ILE A 22 1.93 2.70 -8.36
C ILE A 22 1.35 3.12 -9.71
N LEU A 23 0.83 2.17 -10.48
CA LEU A 23 0.20 2.47 -11.78
C LEU A 23 -1.04 3.36 -11.62
N THR A 24 -1.87 3.10 -10.61
CA THR A 24 -3.03 3.95 -10.28
C THR A 24 -2.55 5.36 -9.96
N ALA A 25 -1.53 5.51 -9.12
CA ALA A 25 -0.94 6.81 -8.80
C ALA A 25 -0.45 7.54 -10.06
N ALA A 26 0.26 6.85 -10.94
CA ALA A 26 0.78 7.41 -12.19
C ALA A 26 -0.34 7.89 -13.13
N ILE A 27 -1.44 7.13 -13.25
CA ILE A 27 -2.61 7.53 -14.06
C ILE A 27 -3.25 8.78 -13.48
N PHE A 28 -3.44 8.84 -12.16
CA PHE A 28 -4.01 10.02 -11.50
C PHE A 28 -3.13 11.26 -11.71
N LEU A 29 -1.81 11.13 -11.53
CA LEU A 29 -0.87 12.23 -11.77
C LEU A 29 -0.86 12.66 -13.25
N HIS A 30 -0.98 11.71 -14.17
CA HIS A 30 -1.05 12.02 -15.60
C HIS A 30 -2.35 12.73 -15.96
N GLY A 31 -3.49 12.27 -15.44
CA GLY A 31 -4.79 12.92 -15.61
C GLY A 31 -4.84 14.32 -15.01
N GLU A 32 -4.18 14.53 -13.88
CA GLU A 32 -4.07 15.86 -13.28
C GLU A 32 -3.21 16.80 -14.11
N TYR A 33 -2.07 16.32 -14.64
CA TYR A 33 -1.15 17.15 -15.41
C TYR A 33 -1.64 17.47 -16.84
N ARG A 34 -2.27 16.50 -17.52
CA ARG A 34 -2.73 16.66 -18.92
C ARG A 34 -4.23 16.91 -19.08
N GLY A 35 -4.98 16.84 -17.99
CA GLY A 35 -6.44 16.87 -17.99
C GLY A 35 -7.06 15.48 -18.10
N TRP A 36 -8.24 15.34 -17.48
CA TRP A 36 -8.99 14.10 -17.49
C TRP A 36 -9.74 13.90 -18.81
N ASN A 37 -9.57 12.72 -19.39
CA ASN A 37 -10.39 12.25 -20.51
C ASN A 37 -11.04 10.91 -20.13
N LEU A 38 -12.02 10.48 -20.92
CA LEU A 38 -12.76 9.24 -20.65
C LEU A 38 -11.84 8.02 -20.53
N ALA A 39 -10.80 7.93 -21.36
CA ALA A 39 -9.86 6.82 -21.33
C ALA A 39 -9.07 6.75 -20.01
N LEU A 40 -8.60 7.91 -19.49
CA LEU A 40 -7.89 7.99 -18.21
C LEU A 40 -8.81 7.70 -17.02
N ILE A 41 -10.07 8.13 -17.08
CA ILE A 41 -11.07 7.80 -16.06
C ILE A 41 -11.30 6.29 -16.01
N VAL A 42 -11.54 5.66 -17.17
CA VAL A 42 -11.72 4.21 -17.27
C VAL A 42 -10.47 3.47 -16.80
N ALA A 43 -9.28 3.93 -17.21
CA ALA A 43 -8.01 3.35 -16.78
C ALA A 43 -7.83 3.42 -15.25
N ALA A 44 -8.10 4.58 -14.65
CA ALA A 44 -8.02 4.77 -13.19
C ALA A 44 -8.97 3.84 -12.45
N LEU A 45 -10.23 3.75 -12.88
CA LEU A 45 -11.22 2.85 -12.28
C LEU A 45 -10.79 1.38 -12.37
N MET A 46 -10.29 0.96 -13.54
CA MET A 46 -9.79 -0.40 -13.75
C MET A 46 -8.58 -0.72 -12.87
N THR A 47 -7.60 0.19 -12.78
CA THR A 47 -6.42 -0.05 -11.94
C THR A 47 -6.77 -0.04 -10.46
N THR A 48 -7.67 0.83 -10.01
CA THR A 48 -8.19 0.81 -8.64
C THR A 48 -8.92 -0.49 -8.33
N ALA A 49 -9.73 -1.02 -9.26
CA ALA A 49 -10.38 -2.32 -9.10
C ALA A 49 -9.34 -3.45 -8.99
N ILE A 50 -8.27 -3.41 -9.78
CA ILE A 50 -7.16 -4.37 -9.68
C ILE A 50 -6.47 -4.28 -8.31
N VAL A 51 -6.25 -3.07 -7.77
CA VAL A 51 -5.71 -2.89 -6.41
C VAL A 51 -6.63 -3.54 -5.38
N ALA A 52 -7.94 -3.29 -5.44
CA ALA A 52 -8.90 -3.84 -4.49
C ALA A 52 -8.99 -5.38 -4.58
N VAL A 53 -9.06 -5.94 -5.79
CA VAL A 53 -9.13 -7.39 -6.01
C VAL A 53 -7.82 -8.07 -5.57
N SER A 54 -6.67 -7.51 -5.95
CA SER A 54 -5.37 -8.04 -5.53
C SER A 54 -5.16 -7.93 -4.01
N PHE A 55 -5.68 -6.86 -3.38
CA PHE A 55 -5.68 -6.70 -1.93
C PHE A 55 -6.51 -7.81 -1.25
N ALA A 56 -7.76 -7.98 -1.68
CA ALA A 56 -8.65 -8.99 -1.10
C ALA A 56 -8.07 -10.40 -1.27
N TRP A 57 -7.48 -10.70 -2.43
CA TRP A 57 -6.88 -12.00 -2.70
C TRP A 57 -5.58 -12.25 -1.92
N THR A 58 -4.75 -11.22 -1.74
CA THR A 58 -3.42 -11.35 -1.13
C THR A 58 -3.43 -11.23 0.38
N TYR A 59 -4.27 -10.35 0.95
CA TYR A 59 -4.25 -10.05 2.39
C TYR A 59 -5.48 -10.57 3.13
N VAL A 60 -6.68 -10.42 2.55
CA VAL A 60 -7.92 -10.85 3.22
C VAL A 60 -8.08 -12.37 3.16
N LYS A 61 -8.02 -12.95 1.95
CA LYS A 61 -8.18 -14.41 1.76
C LYS A 61 -7.08 -15.25 2.42
N THR A 62 -5.92 -14.66 2.68
CA THR A 62 -4.77 -15.32 3.28
C THR A 62 -4.72 -15.17 4.80
N GLY A 63 -5.62 -14.36 5.37
CA GLY A 63 -5.66 -14.06 6.81
C GLY A 63 -4.57 -13.10 7.28
N LEU A 64 -3.65 -12.66 6.41
CA LEU A 64 -2.60 -11.71 6.76
C LEU A 64 -3.15 -10.37 7.24
N TRP A 65 -4.27 -9.92 6.65
CA TRP A 65 -4.95 -8.71 7.08
C TRP A 65 -5.43 -8.83 8.54
N LYS A 66 -6.06 -9.96 8.86
CA LYS A 66 -6.55 -10.26 10.21
C LYS A 66 -5.38 -10.32 11.18
N LEU A 67 -4.31 -11.05 10.86
CA LEU A 67 -3.13 -11.22 11.72
C LEU A 67 -2.54 -9.87 12.16
N VAL A 68 -2.39 -8.91 11.24
CA VAL A 68 -1.79 -7.60 11.54
C VAL A 68 -2.72 -6.66 12.31
N HIS A 69 -4.03 -6.85 12.20
CA HIS A 69 -5.05 -6.00 12.84
C HIS A 69 -5.74 -6.68 14.02
N THR A 70 -5.25 -7.83 14.47
CA THR A 70 -5.78 -8.53 15.65
C THR A 70 -5.12 -7.95 16.89
N ASP A 71 -5.90 -7.72 17.94
CA ASP A 71 -5.39 -7.22 19.21
C ASP A 71 -4.32 -8.17 19.77
N ILE A 72 -3.29 -7.59 20.40
CA ILE A 72 -2.12 -8.34 20.88
C ILE A 72 -2.50 -9.45 21.88
N ASP A 73 -3.57 -9.24 22.65
CA ASP A 73 -4.09 -10.21 23.63
C ASP A 73 -4.69 -11.47 22.99
N ASN A 74 -5.03 -11.40 21.69
CA ASN A 74 -5.59 -12.50 20.91
C ASN A 74 -4.56 -13.20 20.01
N LEU A 75 -3.28 -12.79 20.09
CA LEU A 75 -2.18 -13.36 19.32
C LEU A 75 -1.37 -14.33 20.20
N ASP A 76 -1.00 -15.48 19.62
CA ASP A 76 -0.04 -16.36 20.27
C ASP A 76 1.33 -15.66 20.41
N GLU A 77 2.19 -16.09 21.35
CA GLU A 77 3.52 -15.46 21.59
C GLU A 77 4.35 -15.36 20.30
N ARG A 78 4.30 -16.41 19.48
CA ARG A 78 4.98 -16.45 18.18
C ARG A 78 4.40 -15.42 17.20
N GLU A 79 3.08 -15.30 17.13
CA GLU A 79 2.41 -14.34 16.24
C GLU A 79 2.68 -12.90 16.68
N THR A 80 2.74 -12.66 17.99
CA THR A 80 3.13 -11.38 18.58
C THR A 80 4.54 -10.98 18.18
N GLN A 81 5.53 -11.88 18.37
CA GLN A 81 6.91 -11.61 17.98
C GLN A 81 7.05 -11.32 16.48
N LEU A 82 6.36 -12.10 15.64
CA LEU A 82 6.36 -11.92 14.19
C LEU A 82 5.73 -10.59 13.78
N THR A 83 4.57 -10.26 14.33
CA THR A 83 3.84 -9.03 14.03
C THR A 83 4.64 -7.81 14.50
N HIS A 84 5.24 -7.87 15.69
CA HIS A 84 6.10 -6.82 16.21
C HIS A 84 7.35 -6.59 15.34
N GLN A 85 8.02 -7.67 14.92
CA GLN A 85 9.18 -7.54 14.02
C GLN A 85 8.79 -6.98 12.65
N ALA A 86 7.65 -7.41 12.11
CA ALA A 86 7.10 -6.90 10.86
C ALA A 86 6.74 -5.41 10.98
N LEU A 87 5.98 -5.01 12.00
CA LEU A 87 5.63 -3.62 12.29
C LEU A 87 6.88 -2.75 12.38
N ARG A 88 7.89 -3.14 13.18
CA ARG A 88 9.13 -2.38 13.32
C ARG A 88 9.82 -2.15 11.98
N ARG A 89 9.96 -3.19 11.15
CA ARG A 89 10.54 -3.07 9.81
C ARG A 89 9.67 -2.22 8.89
N SER A 90 8.35 -2.36 8.98
CA SER A 90 7.39 -1.56 8.20
C SER A 90 7.48 -0.08 8.52
N TYR A 91 7.59 0.29 9.79
CA TYR A 91 7.79 1.67 10.20
C TYR A 91 9.11 2.23 9.67
N GLN A 92 10.20 1.47 9.72
CA GLN A 92 11.48 1.91 9.16
C GLN A 92 11.37 2.18 7.65
N ILE A 93 10.74 1.27 6.90
CA ILE A 93 10.53 1.43 5.46
C ILE A 93 9.57 2.58 5.16
N PHE A 94 8.44 2.66 5.86
CA PHE A 94 7.44 3.72 5.70
C PHE A 94 8.03 5.10 5.99
N THR A 95 8.79 5.26 7.07
CA THR A 95 9.46 6.52 7.42
C THR A 95 10.49 6.90 6.37
N ALA A 96 11.29 5.95 5.87
CA ALA A 96 12.26 6.22 4.80
C ALA A 96 11.57 6.68 3.51
N ILE A 97 10.53 5.96 3.07
CA ILE A 97 9.75 6.31 1.87
C ILE A 97 9.05 7.65 2.05
N SER A 98 8.38 7.88 3.18
CA SER A 98 7.66 9.13 3.45
C SER A 98 8.63 10.31 3.49
N THR A 99 9.76 10.17 4.21
CA THR A 99 10.80 11.22 4.25
C THR A 99 11.34 11.53 2.87
N LEU A 100 11.59 10.51 2.03
CA LEU A 100 12.05 10.69 0.66
C LEU A 100 11.00 11.44 -0.18
N ILE A 101 9.73 11.04 -0.12
CA ILE A 101 8.63 11.69 -0.85
C ILE A 101 8.50 13.15 -0.40
N PHE A 102 8.44 13.42 0.90
CA PHE A 102 8.33 14.79 1.42
C PHE A 102 9.55 15.64 1.07
N SER A 103 10.76 15.08 1.11
CA SER A 103 11.98 15.80 0.71
C SER A 103 11.99 16.11 -0.79
N LEU A 104 11.55 15.18 -1.63
CA LEU A 104 11.42 15.39 -3.07
C LEU A 104 10.39 16.48 -3.37
N LEU A 105 9.22 16.45 -2.72
CA LEU A 105 8.21 17.49 -2.85
C LEU A 105 8.75 18.85 -2.40
N PHE A 106 9.46 18.89 -1.28
CA PHE A 106 10.11 20.10 -0.78
C PHE A 106 11.06 20.70 -1.82
N PHE A 107 11.89 19.86 -2.45
CA PHE A 107 12.86 20.29 -3.44
C PHE A 107 12.20 20.73 -4.76
N LEU A 108 11.24 19.96 -5.27
CA LEU A 108 10.59 20.21 -6.56
C LEU A 108 9.63 21.40 -6.53
N VAL A 109 8.91 21.61 -5.42
CA VAL A 109 7.81 22.58 -5.36
C VAL A 109 8.24 23.93 -4.80
N ARG A 110 9.50 24.07 -4.30
CA ARG A 110 10.01 25.31 -3.66
C ARG A 110 8.95 26.01 -2.81
N PHE A 111 8.29 25.25 -1.94
CA PHE A 111 7.36 25.70 -0.90
C PHE A 111 6.57 27.01 -1.19
N SER A 112 5.79 27.06 -2.28
CA SER A 112 4.63 27.95 -2.25
C SER A 112 3.49 27.19 -1.58
N VAL A 113 3.17 27.58 -0.34
CA VAL A 113 2.06 27.04 0.46
C VAL A 113 0.72 27.17 -0.29
N ASP A 114 0.65 28.07 -1.26
CA ASP A 114 -0.50 28.26 -2.15
C ASP A 114 -0.83 26.99 -2.97
N MET A 115 0.12 26.09 -3.26
CA MET A 115 -0.17 24.85 -4.00
C MET A 115 -1.04 23.83 -3.22
N ILE A 116 -1.20 24.01 -1.90
CA ILE A 116 -2.08 23.16 -1.09
C ILE A 116 -3.55 23.62 -1.24
N THR A 117 -3.81 24.85 -1.69
CA THR A 117 -5.17 25.43 -1.73
C THR A 117 -5.53 26.24 -2.98
N PHE A 118 -4.61 26.54 -3.90
CA PHE A 118 -4.88 27.51 -4.96
C PHE A 118 -5.18 26.85 -6.32
N ARG A 119 -6.44 27.04 -6.74
CA ARG A 119 -7.07 26.74 -8.04
C ARG A 119 -7.46 25.28 -8.32
N GLY A 120 -8.40 24.70 -7.55
CA GLY A 120 -9.35 23.68 -8.06
C GLY A 120 -8.81 22.41 -8.71
N HIS A 121 -7.49 22.23 -8.74
CA HIS A 121 -6.76 21.10 -9.28
C HIS A 121 -6.45 20.20 -8.08
N PHE A 122 -6.87 18.95 -8.14
CA PHE A 122 -6.64 17.93 -7.11
C PHE A 122 -5.16 17.49 -7.18
N SER A 123 -4.31 18.45 -6.84
CA SER A 123 -2.85 18.49 -6.95
C SER A 123 -2.23 17.57 -5.91
N LEU A 124 -1.72 16.40 -6.32
CA LEU A 124 -0.74 15.53 -5.65
C LEU A 124 -1.02 15.07 -4.19
N GLY A 125 -1.36 15.97 -3.28
CA GLY A 125 -1.78 15.71 -1.91
C GLY A 125 -2.93 14.72 -1.80
N LEU A 126 -3.95 14.77 -2.67
CA LEU A 126 -5.04 13.78 -2.62
C LEU A 126 -4.52 12.36 -2.89
N VAL A 127 -3.64 12.20 -3.89
CA VAL A 127 -3.02 10.91 -4.21
C VAL A 127 -2.19 10.40 -3.02
N LEU A 128 -1.45 11.28 -2.35
CA LEU A 128 -0.67 10.93 -1.16
C LEU A 128 -1.56 10.56 0.05
N VAL A 129 -2.66 11.29 0.25
CA VAL A 129 -3.65 11.01 1.31
C VAL A 129 -4.31 9.65 1.11
N LEU A 130 -4.40 9.14 -0.11
CA LEU A 130 -4.91 7.78 -0.36
C LEU A 130 -3.80 6.72 -0.25
N ILE A 131 -2.63 6.98 -0.81
CA ILE A 131 -1.55 5.97 -0.91
C ILE A 131 -0.83 5.77 0.42
N LEU A 132 -0.52 6.82 1.18
CA LEU A 132 0.25 6.69 2.42
C LEU A 132 -0.51 5.87 3.48
N PRO A 133 -1.81 6.13 3.74
CA PRO A 133 -2.59 5.28 4.63
C PRO A 133 -2.74 3.85 4.11
N TYR A 134 -2.88 3.65 2.80
CA TYR A 134 -2.90 2.31 2.25
C TYR A 134 -1.57 1.57 2.48
N LEU A 135 -0.44 2.27 2.29
CA LEU A 135 0.90 1.71 2.45
C LEU A 135 1.16 1.31 3.91
N ILE A 136 0.86 2.18 4.87
CA ILE A 136 1.10 1.91 6.30
C ILE A 136 0.30 0.71 6.81
N ASN A 137 -0.94 0.53 6.34
CA ASN A 137 -1.80 -0.58 6.76
C ASN A 137 -1.45 -1.92 6.07
N THR A 138 -0.87 -1.89 4.87
CA THR A 138 -0.52 -3.12 4.12
C THR A 138 0.92 -3.56 4.28
N LEU A 139 1.83 -2.65 4.63
CA LEU A 139 3.27 -2.93 4.75
C LEU A 139 3.60 -4.06 5.74
N PRO A 140 3.05 -4.10 6.97
CA PRO A 140 3.38 -5.17 7.91
C PRO A 140 2.97 -6.53 7.36
N ALA A 141 1.78 -6.60 6.74
CA ALA A 141 1.29 -7.82 6.10
C ALA A 141 2.19 -8.25 4.92
N SER A 142 2.66 -7.31 4.11
CA SER A 142 3.61 -7.55 3.02
C SER A 142 4.97 -8.07 3.49
N ILE A 143 5.48 -7.55 4.61
CA ILE A 143 6.74 -8.03 5.20
C ILE A 143 6.57 -9.45 5.73
N ILE A 144 5.44 -9.76 6.37
CA ILE A 144 5.13 -11.13 6.82
C ILE A 144 5.04 -12.07 5.61
N ALA A 145 4.32 -11.67 4.56
CA ALA A 145 4.17 -12.46 3.32
C ALA A 145 5.49 -12.78 2.61
N THR A 146 6.48 -11.88 2.69
CA THR A 146 7.77 -12.02 2.00
C THR A 146 8.84 -12.73 2.83
N SER A 147 8.75 -12.63 4.18
CA SER A 147 9.72 -13.19 5.12
C SER A 147 9.48 -14.65 5.48
N GLN A 148 8.23 -15.12 5.51
CA GLN A 148 7.89 -16.48 5.95
C GLN A 148 8.12 -17.55 4.89
N GLU A 149 8.56 -18.74 5.31
CA GLU A 149 8.73 -19.94 4.47
C GLU A 149 7.45 -20.79 4.40
N LYS A 150 6.67 -20.84 5.49
CA LYS A 150 5.31 -21.40 5.55
C LYS A 150 4.47 -20.62 6.58
N LEU A 151 3.35 -20.08 6.14
CA LEU A 151 2.32 -19.52 7.04
C LEU A 151 1.21 -20.56 7.19
N ALA A 152 1.11 -21.16 8.36
CA ALA A 152 -0.11 -21.83 8.80
C ALA A 152 -0.94 -20.78 9.54
N VAL A 153 -1.76 -20.03 8.80
CA VAL A 153 -2.76 -19.15 9.42
C VAL A 153 -3.98 -20.03 9.70
N LYS A 154 -4.36 -20.14 10.98
CA LYS A 154 -5.52 -20.92 11.42
C LYS A 154 -6.83 -20.31 10.93
#